data_AF-A0A0A1V491-F1
#
_entry.id   AF-A0A0A1V491-F1
#
_cell.length_a   1.000
_cell.length_b   1.000
_cell.length_c   1.000
_cell.angle_alpha   90.00
_cell.angle_beta   90.00
_cell.angle_gamma   90.00
#
_symmetry.space_group_name_H-M   'P 1'
#
loop_
_entity.id
_entity.type
_entity.pdbx_description
1 polymer ?
#
loop_
_entity_poly.entity_id
_entity_poly.type
_entity_poly.pdbx_seq_one_letter_code
_entity_poly.pdbx_strand_id
1 'polypeptide(L)'
;MPPRPSPTHFLCLQLASSQLAKNLAAFRADVTGAGGFGVPDDAVRPPGTLHLTLGVMSLKPEDVSRTIELLKTLRPRDMLAELRAANNPLASATASQTRSTVPPGGLSISLRGIRSMTNASRTSVLYAAPSDAEGILYNFCQELRKPFGEAGLIEEESRPLLLHATVVNTVYVRGRGGGRRKEKLMLDATDLMSKYEDYIWVEDMPVSRVAVCRMGAKKVDGDEVYEVEGDIEI
;
A
#
# COMPACT_ATOMS: atom_id res chain seq x y z
N MET A 1 -11.31 -13.88 25.55
CA MET A 1 -10.59 -14.40 24.35
C MET A 1 -9.11 -14.13 24.53
N PRO A 2 -8.21 -15.05 24.15
CA PRO A 2 -6.78 -14.78 24.15
C PRO A 2 -6.45 -13.59 23.21
N PRO A 3 -5.38 -12.83 23.50
CA PRO A 3 -4.94 -11.76 22.62
C PRO A 3 -4.60 -12.32 21.24
N ARG A 4 -5.00 -11.58 20.19
CA ARG A 4 -4.70 -11.97 18.81
C ARG A 4 -3.19 -12.02 18.60
N PRO A 5 -2.67 -13.01 17.85
CA PRO A 5 -1.25 -13.04 17.50
C PRO A 5 -0.88 -11.77 16.72
N SER A 6 0.37 -11.33 16.90
CA SER A 6 0.89 -10.21 16.12
C SER A 6 1.04 -10.62 14.65
N PRO A 7 0.60 -9.78 13.70
CA PRO A 7 0.81 -10.06 12.28
C PRO A 7 2.29 -10.25 11.93
N THR A 8 2.57 -11.20 11.04
CA THR A 8 3.91 -11.54 10.57
C THR A 8 4.08 -11.32 9.08
N HIS A 9 2.99 -11.40 8.30
CA HIS A 9 2.99 -11.25 6.85
C HIS A 9 1.80 -10.43 6.40
N PHE A 10 1.84 -9.99 5.14
CA PHE A 10 0.73 -9.28 4.53
C PHE A 10 0.68 -9.55 3.02
N LEU A 11 -0.54 -9.56 2.49
CA LEU A 11 -0.82 -9.57 1.06
C LEU A 11 -0.85 -8.11 0.57
N CYS A 12 -0.17 -7.78 -0.52
CA CYS A 12 -0.15 -6.42 -1.04
C CYS A 12 -0.05 -6.33 -2.56
N LEU A 13 -0.39 -5.14 -3.07
CA LEU A 13 0.07 -4.65 -4.37
C LEU A 13 1.35 -3.84 -4.15
N GLN A 14 2.43 -4.20 -4.83
CA GLN A 14 3.70 -3.47 -4.74
C GLN A 14 3.65 -2.19 -5.60
N LEU A 15 4.17 -1.09 -5.06
CA LEU A 15 4.17 0.20 -5.74
C LEU A 15 5.59 0.60 -6.10
N ALA A 16 5.96 0.40 -7.37
CA ALA A 16 7.29 0.71 -7.87
C ALA A 16 7.20 1.62 -9.10
N SER A 17 7.64 2.87 -8.94
CA SER A 17 7.75 3.83 -10.03
C SER A 17 8.86 4.84 -9.75
N SER A 18 9.60 5.21 -10.78
CA SER A 18 10.62 6.26 -10.70
C SER A 18 10.00 7.63 -10.39
N GLN A 19 8.79 7.91 -10.89
CA GLN A 19 8.04 9.13 -10.55
C GLN A 19 7.68 9.13 -9.06
N LEU A 20 7.17 8.01 -8.55
CA LEU A 20 6.83 7.85 -7.13
C LEU A 20 8.05 8.06 -6.23
N ALA A 21 9.18 7.44 -6.55
CA ALA A 21 10.43 7.59 -5.79
C ALA A 21 10.94 9.04 -5.81
N LYS A 22 10.93 9.69 -6.98
CA LYS A 22 11.34 11.09 -7.13
C LYS A 22 10.46 12.04 -6.30
N ASN A 23 9.15 11.88 -6.39
CA ASN A 23 8.20 12.74 -5.68
C ASN A 23 8.26 12.50 -4.17
N LEU A 24 8.44 11.26 -3.73
CA LEU A 24 8.66 10.94 -2.32
C LEU A 24 9.96 11.56 -1.78
N ALA A 25 11.03 11.57 -2.56
CA ALA A 25 12.28 12.22 -2.18
C ALA A 25 12.13 13.75 -2.05
N ALA A 26 11.39 14.38 -2.96
CA ALA A 26 11.09 15.81 -2.90
C ALA A 26 10.23 16.15 -1.66
N PHE A 27 9.19 15.34 -1.40
CA PHE A 27 8.37 15.44 -0.20
C PHE A 27 9.24 15.32 1.07
N ARG A 28 10.10 14.29 1.15
CA ARG A 28 11.00 14.07 2.29
C ARG A 28 11.84 15.32 2.57
N ALA A 29 12.52 15.85 1.56
CA ALA A 29 13.39 17.01 1.71
C ALA A 29 12.64 18.26 2.23
N ASP A 30 11.40 18.46 1.80
CA ASP A 30 10.56 19.57 2.25
C ASP A 30 10.06 19.39 3.68
N VAL A 31 9.53 18.21 4.04
CA VAL A 31 8.87 18.02 5.33
C VAL A 31 9.84 17.82 6.50
N THR A 32 11.07 17.36 6.23
CA THR A 32 12.12 17.14 7.23
C THR A 32 13.12 18.30 7.32
N GLY A 33 13.10 19.23 6.37
CA GLY A 33 14.00 20.37 6.28
C GLY A 33 13.81 21.41 7.38
N ALA A 34 14.81 22.31 7.52
CA ALA A 34 14.72 23.46 8.42
C ALA A 34 13.60 24.40 7.95
N GLY A 35 12.57 24.60 8.79
CA GLY A 35 11.36 25.34 8.42
C GLY A 35 10.30 24.50 7.70
N GLY A 36 10.51 23.18 7.60
CA GLY A 36 9.50 22.22 7.17
C GLY A 36 8.45 21.96 8.25
N PHE A 37 7.82 20.79 8.18
CA PHE A 37 6.67 20.44 9.02
C PHE A 37 7.05 19.69 10.30
N GLY A 38 8.33 19.69 10.67
CA GLY A 38 8.82 18.98 11.87
C GLY A 38 8.67 17.46 11.79
N VAL A 39 8.49 16.90 10.59
CA VAL A 39 8.42 15.45 10.38
C VAL A 39 9.83 14.87 10.57
N PRO A 40 10.04 13.90 11.47
CA PRO A 40 11.34 13.27 11.61
C PRO A 40 11.72 12.51 10.33
N ASP A 41 13.00 12.51 10.00
CA ASP A 41 13.49 11.88 8.78
C ASP A 41 13.15 10.38 8.70
N ASP A 42 13.31 9.66 9.81
CA ASP A 42 12.94 8.24 9.96
C ASP A 42 11.43 7.96 9.86
N ALA A 43 10.57 9.00 9.96
CA ALA A 43 9.13 8.81 9.84
C ALA A 43 8.68 8.72 8.37
N VAL A 44 9.43 9.30 7.43
CA VAL A 44 9.10 9.24 6.01
C VAL A 44 9.47 7.86 5.48
N ARG A 45 8.48 7.17 4.88
CA ARG A 45 8.67 5.81 4.40
C ARG A 45 9.59 5.79 3.16
N PRO A 46 10.54 4.86 3.09
CA PRO A 46 11.38 4.68 1.90
C PRO A 46 10.58 4.16 0.70
N PRO A 47 10.99 4.47 -0.55
CA PRO A 47 10.28 4.04 -1.76
C PRO A 47 10.08 2.53 -1.84
N GLY A 48 11.10 1.75 -1.48
CA GLY A 48 11.06 0.28 -1.46
C GLY A 48 10.03 -0.33 -0.50
N THR A 49 9.38 0.48 0.35
CA THR A 49 8.34 0.03 1.28
C THR A 49 6.93 0.45 0.89
N LEU A 50 6.74 1.19 -0.20
CA LEU A 50 5.41 1.61 -0.62
C LEU A 50 4.63 0.44 -1.24
N HIS A 51 3.43 0.22 -0.70
CA HIS A 51 2.54 -0.87 -1.09
C HIS A 51 1.09 -0.51 -0.74
N LEU A 52 0.13 -1.21 -1.32
CA LEU A 52 -1.26 -1.23 -0.86
C LEU A 52 -1.50 -2.56 -0.13
N THR A 53 -1.71 -2.50 1.19
CA THR A 53 -2.02 -3.69 1.99
C THR A 53 -3.44 -4.18 1.68
N LEU A 54 -3.59 -5.45 1.30
CA LEU A 54 -4.87 -6.11 1.04
C LEU A 54 -5.36 -6.92 2.24
N GLY A 55 -4.44 -7.41 3.07
CA GLY A 55 -4.75 -7.99 4.37
C GLY A 55 -3.51 -8.50 5.08
N VAL A 56 -3.64 -8.68 6.40
CA VAL A 56 -2.55 -9.10 7.27
C VAL A 56 -2.77 -10.53 7.74
N MET A 57 -1.65 -11.23 7.98
CA MET A 57 -1.63 -12.65 8.33
C MET A 57 -0.67 -12.89 9.48
N SER A 58 -1.03 -13.83 10.35
CA SER A 58 -0.20 -14.30 11.46
C SER A 58 0.28 -15.73 11.15
N LEU A 59 1.13 -15.86 10.13
CA LEU A 59 1.57 -17.16 9.60
C LEU A 59 2.60 -17.82 10.50
N LYS A 60 2.44 -19.12 10.72
CA LYS A 60 3.49 -20.01 11.22
C LYS A 60 4.40 -20.45 10.06
N PRO A 61 5.62 -20.94 10.33
CA PRO A 61 6.53 -21.39 9.27
C PRO A 61 5.90 -22.38 8.27
N GLU A 62 5.07 -23.30 8.74
CA GLU A 62 4.35 -24.26 7.92
C GLU A 62 3.25 -23.65 7.03
N ASP A 63 2.68 -22.51 7.44
CA ASP A 63 1.60 -21.84 6.69
C ASP A 63 2.15 -20.93 5.57
N VAL A 64 3.43 -20.59 5.59
CA VAL A 64 4.06 -19.73 4.57
C VAL A 64 4.00 -20.41 3.20
N SER A 65 4.45 -21.67 3.10
CA SER A 65 4.42 -22.42 1.83
C SER A 65 2.99 -22.55 1.29
N ARG A 66 2.03 -22.89 2.15
CA ARG A 66 0.61 -22.99 1.79
C ARG A 66 0.05 -21.65 1.27
N THR A 67 0.46 -20.53 1.88
CA THR A 67 0.03 -19.19 1.47
C THR A 67 0.58 -18.84 0.08
N ILE A 68 1.84 -19.19 -0.20
CA ILE A 68 2.46 -18.97 -1.51
C ILE A 68 1.81 -19.86 -2.58
N GLU A 69 1.51 -21.12 -2.25
CA GLU A 69 0.78 -22.03 -3.14
C GLU A 69 -0.59 -21.46 -3.50
N LEU A 70 -1.34 -20.97 -2.51
CA LEU A 70 -2.62 -20.29 -2.76
C LEU A 70 -2.45 -19.06 -3.65
N LEU A 71 -1.46 -18.21 -3.38
CA LEU A 71 -1.16 -17.04 -4.22
C LEU A 71 -0.96 -17.44 -5.68
N LYS A 72 -0.21 -18.52 -5.95
CA LYS A 72 0.04 -19.03 -7.31
C LYS A 72 -1.21 -19.58 -8.03
N THR A 73 -2.28 -19.87 -7.30
CA THR A 73 -3.54 -20.31 -7.92
C THR A 73 -4.37 -19.17 -8.49
N LEU A 74 -4.12 -17.93 -8.06
CA LEU A 74 -4.89 -16.78 -8.52
C LEU A 74 -4.71 -16.55 -10.03
N ARG A 75 -5.70 -15.89 -10.62
CA ARG A 75 -5.72 -15.49 -12.04
C ARG A 75 -6.07 -14.00 -12.16
N PRO A 76 -5.15 -13.09 -11.81
CA PRO A 76 -5.45 -11.66 -11.76
C PRO A 76 -6.01 -11.07 -13.05
N ARG A 77 -5.52 -11.54 -14.22
CA ARG A 77 -6.02 -11.10 -15.54
C ARG A 77 -7.49 -11.44 -15.76
N ASP A 78 -7.87 -12.67 -15.41
CA ASP A 78 -9.24 -13.14 -15.54
C ASP A 78 -10.15 -12.34 -14.59
N MET A 79 -9.72 -12.13 -13.35
CA MET A 79 -10.43 -11.32 -12.35
C MET A 79 -10.65 -9.87 -12.83
N LEU A 80 -9.64 -9.24 -13.44
CA LEU A 80 -9.77 -7.90 -14.03
C LEU A 80 -10.72 -7.89 -15.23
N ALA A 81 -10.66 -8.91 -16.09
CA ALA A 81 -11.55 -9.03 -17.24
C ALA A 81 -13.02 -9.17 -16.81
N GLU A 82 -13.28 -10.00 -15.80
CA GLU A 82 -14.61 -10.20 -15.22
C GLU A 82 -15.16 -8.91 -14.59
N LEU A 83 -14.34 -8.19 -13.83
CA LEU A 83 -14.74 -6.91 -13.22
C LEU A 83 -15.08 -5.84 -14.28
N ARG A 84 -14.32 -5.78 -15.37
CA ARG A 84 -14.62 -4.88 -16.49
C ARG A 84 -15.92 -5.24 -17.20
N ALA A 85 -16.15 -6.53 -17.44
CA ALA A 85 -17.39 -7.02 -18.04
C ALA A 85 -18.60 -6.69 -17.15
N ALA A 86 -18.44 -6.79 -15.83
CA ALA A 86 -19.47 -6.42 -14.86
C ALA A 86 -19.73 -4.90 -14.80
N ASN A 87 -18.68 -4.07 -14.87
CA ASN A 87 -18.81 -2.61 -14.85
C ASN A 87 -19.37 -2.03 -16.15
N ASN A 88 -19.17 -2.69 -17.29
CA ASN A 88 -19.67 -2.20 -18.57
C ASN A 88 -20.19 -3.34 -19.47
N PRO A 89 -21.45 -3.78 -19.26
CA PRO A 89 -22.05 -4.89 -20.03
C PRO A 89 -22.16 -4.61 -21.53
N LEU A 90 -22.12 -3.35 -21.96
CA LEU A 90 -22.28 -2.92 -23.35
C LEU A 90 -20.96 -2.59 -24.09
N ALA A 91 -19.81 -2.52 -23.42
CA ALA A 91 -18.54 -2.11 -24.05
C ALA A 91 -17.74 -3.22 -24.72
N SER A 92 -18.28 -4.43 -24.86
CA SER A 92 -17.61 -5.55 -25.56
C SER A 92 -17.35 -5.33 -27.07
N ALA A 93 -17.56 -4.14 -27.63
CA ALA A 93 -17.44 -3.91 -29.07
C ALA A 93 -16.72 -2.62 -29.52
N THR A 94 -16.07 -1.84 -28.65
CA THR A 94 -15.35 -0.64 -29.14
C THR A 94 -14.12 -0.31 -28.29
N ALA A 95 -13.00 -0.94 -28.61
CA ALA A 95 -11.69 -0.54 -28.09
C ALA A 95 -11.35 0.86 -28.64
N SER A 96 -11.64 1.89 -27.85
CA SER A 96 -11.22 3.25 -28.15
C SER A 96 -9.72 3.37 -27.89
N GLN A 97 -8.99 3.77 -28.93
CA GLN A 97 -7.53 3.94 -28.91
C GLN A 97 -7.14 5.17 -28.09
N THR A 98 -7.13 5.05 -26.76
CA THR A 98 -6.27 5.90 -25.93
C THR A 98 -4.90 5.24 -25.86
N ARG A 99 -3.83 6.04 -26.05
CA ARG A 99 -2.45 5.59 -25.85
C ARG A 99 -2.22 5.30 -24.36
N SER A 100 -2.64 4.12 -23.93
CA SER A 100 -2.34 3.61 -22.60
C SER A 100 -0.95 2.98 -22.62
N THR A 101 -0.09 3.38 -21.69
CA THR A 101 1.22 2.73 -21.42
C THR A 101 1.05 1.37 -20.72
N VAL A 102 -0.18 1.03 -20.35
CA VAL A 102 -0.59 -0.22 -19.72
C VAL A 102 -0.72 -1.31 -20.78
N PRO A 103 -0.19 -2.52 -20.55
CA PRO A 103 -0.52 -3.67 -21.38
C PRO A 103 -2.03 -3.83 -21.51
N PRO A 104 -2.56 -4.27 -22.67
CA PRO A 104 -3.97 -4.55 -22.82
C PRO A 104 -4.48 -5.46 -21.70
N GLY A 105 -5.43 -4.98 -20.89
CA GLY A 105 -5.99 -5.72 -19.76
C GLY A 105 -5.30 -5.54 -18.40
N GLY A 106 -4.21 -4.77 -18.29
CA GLY A 106 -3.57 -4.47 -17.01
C GLY A 106 -4.30 -3.44 -16.16
N LEU A 107 -3.89 -3.26 -14.90
CA LEU A 107 -4.44 -2.26 -13.97
C LEU A 107 -3.47 -1.08 -13.84
N SER A 108 -3.98 0.15 -13.77
CA SER A 108 -3.17 1.33 -13.44
C SER A 108 -3.82 2.18 -12.37
N ILE A 109 -2.98 2.78 -11.53
CA ILE A 109 -3.43 3.59 -10.41
C ILE A 109 -2.70 4.93 -10.37
N SER A 110 -3.38 5.90 -9.79
CA SER A 110 -2.85 7.21 -9.45
C SER A 110 -2.91 7.42 -7.94
N LEU A 111 -1.88 8.03 -7.38
CA LEU A 111 -1.81 8.44 -5.98
C LEU A 111 -1.74 9.96 -5.92
N ARG A 112 -2.76 10.58 -5.34
CA ARG A 112 -2.84 12.03 -5.17
C ARG A 112 -3.22 12.39 -3.74
N GLY A 113 -2.69 13.51 -3.29
CA GLY A 113 -3.03 14.09 -2.01
C GLY A 113 -2.42 13.34 -0.83
N ILE A 114 -2.75 13.81 0.36
CA ILE A 114 -2.34 13.15 1.60
C ILE A 114 -3.48 13.16 2.60
N ARG A 115 -3.62 12.06 3.33
CA ARG A 115 -4.67 11.84 4.32
C ARG A 115 -4.05 11.35 5.61
N SER A 116 -4.68 11.70 6.72
CA SER A 116 -4.33 11.19 8.05
C SER A 116 -5.18 9.96 8.38
N MET A 117 -4.57 8.98 9.08
CA MET A 117 -5.31 7.81 9.58
C MET A 117 -6.24 8.16 10.75
N THR A 118 -5.91 9.24 11.46
CA THR A 118 -6.67 9.77 12.60
C THR A 118 -6.89 11.27 12.38
N ASN A 119 -7.27 12.03 13.42
CA ASN A 119 -7.37 13.49 13.32
C ASN A 119 -6.03 14.11 12.86
N ALA A 120 -6.09 15.05 11.90
CA ALA A 120 -4.93 15.71 11.32
C ALA A 120 -4.08 16.45 12.36
N SER A 121 -4.68 17.08 13.38
CA SER A 121 -3.94 17.79 14.43
C SER A 121 -3.20 16.87 15.40
N ARG A 122 -3.48 15.56 15.34
CA ARG A 122 -2.82 14.54 16.17
C ARG A 122 -2.83 13.20 15.45
N THR A 123 -1.85 12.99 14.57
CA THR A 123 -1.70 11.74 13.84
C THR A 123 -0.28 11.18 13.86
N SER A 124 -0.17 9.88 13.68
CA SER A 124 1.11 9.17 13.58
C SER A 124 1.34 8.58 12.19
N VAL A 125 0.32 8.60 11.33
CA VAL A 125 0.34 7.94 10.03
C VAL A 125 -0.32 8.86 9.01
N LEU A 126 0.42 9.15 7.94
CA LEU A 126 -0.09 9.82 6.75
C LEU A 126 0.04 8.89 5.55
N TYR A 127 -0.95 8.92 4.68
CA TYR A 127 -1.02 8.04 3.52
C TYR A 127 -1.61 8.75 2.30
N ALA A 128 -1.29 8.24 1.11
CA ALA A 128 -1.96 8.60 -0.14
C ALA A 128 -3.00 7.51 -0.46
N ALA A 129 -4.22 7.92 -0.79
CA ALA A 129 -5.26 7.00 -1.23
C ALA A 129 -5.11 6.72 -2.73
N PRO A 130 -5.19 5.46 -3.19
CA PRO A 130 -5.14 5.16 -4.59
C PRO A 130 -6.48 5.41 -5.28
N SER A 131 -6.40 5.68 -6.58
CA SER A 131 -7.52 5.80 -7.49
C SER A 131 -7.15 5.13 -8.81
N ASP A 132 -8.15 4.65 -9.55
CA ASP A 132 -7.99 4.12 -10.89
C ASP A 132 -9.08 4.70 -11.80
N ALA A 133 -8.78 4.81 -13.10
CA ALA A 133 -9.70 5.43 -14.06
C ALA A 133 -10.97 4.60 -14.29
N GLU A 134 -10.92 3.29 -14.06
CA GLU A 134 -12.01 2.34 -14.33
C GLU A 134 -12.91 2.10 -13.11
N GLY A 135 -12.49 2.56 -11.92
CA GLY A 135 -13.19 2.31 -10.65
C GLY A 135 -13.20 0.84 -10.23
N ILE A 136 -12.30 0.01 -10.73
CA ILE A 136 -12.24 -1.44 -10.47
C ILE A 136 -11.26 -1.82 -9.37
N LEU A 137 -10.33 -0.93 -8.98
CA LEU A 137 -9.23 -1.24 -8.06
C LEU A 137 -9.73 -1.84 -6.75
N TYR A 138 -10.75 -1.23 -6.13
CA TYR A 138 -11.26 -1.68 -4.84
C TYR A 138 -11.81 -3.10 -4.92
N ASN A 139 -12.64 -3.39 -5.92
CA ASN A 139 -13.23 -4.71 -6.10
C ASN A 139 -12.17 -5.75 -6.47
N PHE A 140 -11.19 -5.38 -7.30
CA PHE A 140 -10.06 -6.25 -7.63
C PHE A 140 -9.26 -6.63 -6.38
N CYS A 141 -8.95 -5.67 -5.52
CA CYS A 141 -8.29 -5.92 -4.23
C CYS A 141 -9.10 -6.85 -3.31
N GLN A 142 -10.43 -6.72 -3.31
CA GLN A 142 -11.32 -7.59 -2.53
C GLN A 142 -11.32 -9.02 -3.07
N GLU A 143 -11.38 -9.20 -4.39
CA GLU A 143 -11.32 -10.52 -5.02
C GLU A 143 -9.95 -11.19 -4.79
N LEU A 144 -8.85 -10.44 -4.84
CA LEU A 144 -7.52 -10.97 -4.49
C LEU A 144 -7.43 -11.46 -3.04
N ARG A 145 -8.08 -10.75 -2.11
CA ARG A 145 -8.06 -11.07 -0.67
C ARG A 145 -8.93 -12.29 -0.35
N LYS A 146 -10.03 -12.48 -1.05
CA LYS A 146 -11.10 -13.44 -0.71
C LYS A 146 -10.60 -14.88 -0.50
N PRO A 147 -9.79 -15.50 -1.39
CA PRO A 147 -9.32 -16.87 -1.19
C PRO A 147 -8.47 -17.05 0.09
N PHE A 148 -7.71 -16.02 0.49
CA PHE A 148 -6.93 -16.06 1.72
C PHE A 148 -7.80 -15.94 2.97
N GLY A 149 -8.91 -15.18 2.90
CA GLY A 149 -9.91 -15.13 3.95
C GLY A 149 -10.64 -16.47 4.10
N GLU A 150 -11.09 -17.07 2.99
CA GLU A 150 -11.76 -18.37 2.95
C GLU A 150 -10.86 -19.51 3.47
N ALA A 151 -9.55 -19.42 3.21
CA ALA A 151 -8.56 -20.35 3.74
C ALA A 151 -8.21 -20.13 5.23
N GLY A 152 -8.76 -19.07 5.86
CA GLY A 152 -8.48 -18.69 7.25
C GLY A 152 -7.08 -18.12 7.47
N LEU A 153 -6.39 -17.66 6.42
CA LEU A 153 -5.02 -17.12 6.49
C LEU A 153 -5.03 -15.63 6.83
N ILE A 154 -5.94 -14.86 6.23
CA ILE A 154 -6.17 -13.46 6.57
C ILE A 154 -7.22 -13.37 7.66
N GLU A 155 -6.91 -12.61 8.71
CA GLU A 155 -7.85 -12.41 9.81
C GLU A 155 -9.13 -11.72 9.33
N GLU A 156 -10.27 -12.22 9.81
CA GLU A 156 -11.57 -11.59 9.60
C GLU A 156 -11.59 -10.24 10.31
N GLU A 157 -11.75 -9.19 9.53
CA GLU A 157 -11.73 -7.81 10.01
C GLU A 157 -13.13 -7.22 9.81
N SER A 158 -13.73 -6.71 10.89
CA SER A 158 -15.08 -6.13 10.84
C SER A 158 -15.14 -4.79 10.10
N ARG A 159 -13.98 -4.24 9.75
CA ARG A 159 -13.85 -2.97 9.05
C ARG A 159 -13.67 -3.23 7.55
N PRO A 160 -14.27 -2.39 6.69
CA PRO A 160 -13.99 -2.42 5.26
C PRO A 160 -12.51 -2.25 4.97
N LEU A 161 -12.06 -2.79 3.83
CA LEU A 161 -10.70 -2.60 3.35
C LEU A 161 -10.44 -1.10 3.12
N LEU A 162 -9.36 -0.59 3.68
CA LEU A 162 -8.89 0.77 3.39
C LEU A 162 -7.61 0.68 2.56
N LEU A 163 -7.73 0.92 1.25
CA LEU A 163 -6.57 0.99 0.38
C LEU A 163 -5.80 2.29 0.64
N HIS A 164 -4.52 2.16 0.97
CA HIS A 164 -3.66 3.30 1.26
C HIS A 164 -2.19 2.96 1.04
N ALA A 165 -1.42 3.91 0.51
CA ALA A 165 0.03 3.88 0.47
C ALA A 165 0.58 4.76 1.60
N THR A 166 1.13 4.14 2.64
CA THR A 166 1.66 4.89 3.80
C THR A 166 2.93 5.63 3.42
N VAL A 167 2.94 6.96 3.54
CA VAL A 167 4.10 7.82 3.21
C VAL A 167 4.82 8.34 4.46
N VAL A 168 4.11 8.48 5.59
CA VAL A 168 4.70 8.84 6.89
C VAL A 168 4.15 7.90 7.95
N ASN A 169 5.04 7.35 8.79
CA ASN A 169 4.64 6.60 9.98
C ASN A 169 5.66 6.79 11.11
N THR A 170 5.24 7.43 12.20
CA THR A 170 6.12 7.77 13.33
C THR A 170 6.55 6.58 14.16
N VAL A 171 5.97 5.39 13.94
CA VAL A 171 6.41 4.15 14.61
C VAL A 171 7.88 3.81 14.28
N TYR A 172 8.38 4.28 13.14
CA TYR A 172 9.74 4.01 12.67
C TYR A 172 10.79 4.96 13.24
N VAL A 173 10.37 6.04 13.93
CA VAL A 173 11.30 7.00 14.52
C VAL A 173 12.02 6.38 15.71
N ARG A 174 13.32 6.12 15.57
CA ARG A 174 14.14 5.55 16.63
C ARG A 174 14.56 6.64 17.63
N GLY A 175 14.51 6.32 18.93
CA GLY A 175 15.40 6.93 19.92
C GLY A 175 15.47 8.47 20.08
N ARG A 176 14.48 9.12 20.71
CA ARG A 176 14.74 10.23 21.66
C ARG A 176 14.45 9.80 23.10
N GLY A 177 15.45 9.36 23.87
CA GLY A 177 15.34 9.04 25.31
C GLY A 177 15.23 7.54 25.65
N GLY A 178 16.08 7.10 26.59
CA GLY A 178 16.01 5.79 27.26
C GLY A 178 15.05 5.82 28.46
N GLY A 179 14.30 4.74 28.65
CA GLY A 179 13.40 4.53 29.79
C GLY A 179 11.91 4.45 29.44
N ARG A 180 11.22 3.45 30.04
CA ARG A 180 9.78 3.19 30.17
C ARG A 180 8.83 3.70 29.07
N ARG A 181 8.25 2.75 28.31
CA ARG A 181 7.04 2.84 27.47
C ARG A 181 6.83 4.23 26.83
N LYS A 182 7.63 4.51 25.80
CA LYS A 182 7.53 5.72 24.97
C LYS A 182 6.10 5.93 24.48
N GLU A 183 5.54 7.10 24.77
CA GLU A 183 4.33 7.56 24.12
C GLU A 183 4.58 7.63 22.60
N LYS A 184 3.60 7.21 21.81
CA LYS A 184 3.70 7.25 20.34
C LYS A 184 3.90 8.70 19.91
N LEU A 185 4.93 8.98 19.12
CA LEU A 185 5.13 10.32 18.57
C LEU A 185 3.92 10.67 17.68
N MET A 186 3.28 11.79 18.00
CA MET A 186 2.17 12.34 17.21
C MET A 186 2.62 13.63 16.53
N LEU A 187 2.09 13.88 15.35
CA LEU A 187 2.32 15.06 14.52
C LEU A 187 1.02 15.86 14.43
N ASP A 188 1.14 17.18 14.41
CA ASP A 188 0.11 18.03 13.82
C ASP A 188 0.41 18.14 12.32
N ALA A 189 -0.45 17.52 11.51
CA ALA A 189 -0.31 17.46 10.07
C ALA A 189 -1.27 18.42 9.34
N THR A 190 -1.94 19.34 10.05
CA THR A 190 -2.99 20.20 9.47
C THR A 190 -2.47 21.03 8.29
N ASP A 191 -1.39 21.78 8.49
CA ASP A 191 -0.79 22.62 7.45
C ASP A 191 -0.10 21.78 6.36
N LEU A 192 0.52 20.67 6.76
CA LEU A 192 1.13 19.72 5.82
C LEU A 192 0.07 19.17 4.86
N MET A 193 -1.06 18.73 5.39
CA MET A 193 -2.14 18.18 4.58
C MET A 193 -2.73 19.22 3.64
N SER A 194 -2.88 20.48 4.08
CA SER A 194 -3.33 21.56 3.21
C SER A 194 -2.36 21.83 2.06
N LYS A 195 -1.04 21.88 2.33
CA LYS A 195 -0.03 22.09 1.27
C LYS A 195 -0.01 20.95 0.25
N TYR A 196 -0.24 19.72 0.71
CA TYR A 196 -0.11 18.49 -0.08
C TYR A 196 -1.45 17.92 -0.55
N GLU A 197 -2.56 18.66 -0.45
CA GLU A 197 -3.93 18.18 -0.78
C GLU A 197 -4.05 17.66 -2.22
N ASP A 198 -3.43 18.36 -3.17
CA ASP A 198 -3.43 18.01 -4.60
C ASP A 198 -2.09 17.42 -5.08
N TYR A 199 -1.19 17.09 -4.16
CA TYR A 199 0.15 16.63 -4.54
C TYR A 199 0.09 15.30 -5.27
N ILE A 200 0.72 15.26 -6.45
CA ILE A 200 0.77 14.08 -7.28
C ILE A 200 1.97 13.24 -6.85
N TRP A 201 1.74 12.08 -6.26
CA TRP A 201 2.81 11.13 -5.98
C TRP A 201 3.16 10.34 -7.24
N VAL A 202 2.14 9.87 -7.95
CA VAL A 202 2.27 9.14 -9.22
C VAL A 202 0.96 9.21 -10.01
N GLU A 203 1.04 9.24 -11.34
CA GLU A 203 -0.13 9.15 -12.23
C GLU A 203 -0.01 7.93 -13.14
N ASP A 204 -1.16 7.25 -13.33
CA ASP A 204 -1.34 6.15 -14.28
C ASP A 204 -0.24 5.09 -14.21
N MET A 205 0.20 4.76 -12.99
CA MET A 205 1.23 3.77 -12.75
C MET A 205 0.67 2.36 -12.95
N PRO A 206 1.26 1.54 -13.85
CA PRO A 206 0.89 0.15 -13.96
C PRO A 206 1.14 -0.60 -12.66
N VAL A 207 0.13 -1.33 -12.17
CA VAL A 207 0.29 -2.27 -11.07
C VAL A 207 0.54 -3.64 -11.65
N SER A 208 1.75 -4.15 -11.44
CA SER A 208 2.24 -5.34 -12.13
C SER A 208 2.25 -6.61 -11.29
N ARG A 209 2.28 -6.51 -9.95
CA ARG A 209 2.48 -7.67 -9.08
C ARG A 209 1.62 -7.64 -7.82
N VAL A 210 1.12 -8.81 -7.45
CA VAL A 210 0.54 -9.11 -6.13
C VAL A 210 1.57 -9.95 -5.37
N ALA A 211 1.85 -9.59 -4.13
CA ALA A 211 2.90 -10.22 -3.34
C ALA A 211 2.43 -10.58 -1.93
N VAL A 212 3.02 -11.64 -1.38
CA VAL A 212 3.03 -11.94 0.05
C VAL A 212 4.39 -11.51 0.58
N CYS A 213 4.37 -10.54 1.50
CA CYS A 213 5.58 -9.97 2.08
C CYS A 213 5.67 -10.28 3.57
N ARG A 214 6.90 -10.50 4.05
CA ARG A 214 7.21 -10.61 5.47
C ARG A 214 7.27 -9.21 6.10
N MET A 215 6.66 -9.04 7.28
CA MET A 215 6.74 -7.80 8.04
C MET A 215 8.16 -7.54 8.56
N GLY A 216 8.49 -6.25 8.71
CA GLY A 216 9.82 -5.81 9.12
C GLY A 216 10.76 -5.63 7.93
N ALA A 217 10.63 -4.48 7.25
CA ALA A 217 11.50 -4.13 6.14
C ALA A 217 12.99 -4.18 6.56
N LYS A 218 13.83 -4.65 5.65
CA LYS A 218 15.28 -4.81 5.84
C LYS A 218 16.02 -3.79 4.98
N LYS A 219 17.19 -3.36 5.46
CA LYS A 219 18.09 -2.50 4.68
C LYS A 219 18.80 -3.32 3.61
N VAL A 220 18.66 -2.91 2.35
CA VAL A 220 19.33 -3.46 1.17
C VAL A 220 19.85 -2.28 0.35
N ASP A 221 21.16 -2.25 0.08
CA ASP A 221 21.82 -1.17 -0.68
C ASP A 221 21.51 0.26 -0.21
N GLY A 222 21.28 0.42 1.10
CA GLY A 222 20.98 1.71 1.72
C GLY A 222 19.50 2.11 1.71
N ASP A 223 18.63 1.36 1.03
CA ASP A 223 17.17 1.53 1.06
C ASP A 223 16.52 0.47 1.98
N GLU A 224 15.28 0.68 2.43
CA GLU A 224 14.52 -0.37 3.10
C GLU A 224 13.50 -1.01 2.15
N VAL A 225 13.45 -2.34 2.15
CA VAL A 225 12.51 -3.13 1.35
C VAL A 225 11.90 -4.24 2.18
N TYR A 226 10.67 -4.64 1.86
CA TYR A 226 10.09 -5.84 2.43
C TYR A 226 10.63 -7.09 1.73
N GLU A 227 10.85 -8.15 2.51
CA GLU A 227 11.17 -9.46 1.96
C GLU A 227 9.91 -10.05 1.31
N VAL A 228 10.03 -10.45 0.05
CA VAL A 228 8.94 -11.07 -0.73
C VAL A 228 9.06 -12.58 -0.60
N GLU A 229 8.08 -13.19 0.06
CA GLU A 229 8.00 -14.66 0.21
C GLU A 229 7.51 -15.32 -1.08
N GLY A 230 6.63 -14.62 -1.80
CA GLY A 230 6.16 -15.04 -3.11
C GLY A 230 5.30 -13.97 -3.76
N ASP A 231 5.24 -13.98 -5.08
CA ASP A 231 4.49 -13.03 -5.87
C ASP A 231 4.05 -13.61 -7.22
N ILE A 232 3.07 -12.94 -7.83
CA ILE A 232 2.54 -13.26 -9.15
C ILE A 232 2.35 -11.98 -9.97
N GLU A 233 2.40 -12.10 -11.29
CA GLU A 233 2.10 -11.00 -12.20
C GLU A 233 0.59 -10.77 -12.35
N ILE A 234 0.25 -9.52 -12.64
CA ILE A 234 -1.09 -9.06 -13.01
C ILE A 234 -1.23 -9.00 -14.53
#